data_AF-A0A372LQK1-F1
#
_entry.id   AF-A0A372LQK1-F1
#
_cell.length_a   1.000
_cell.length_b   1.000
_cell.length_c   1.000
_cell.angle_alpha   90.00
_cell.angle_beta   90.00
_cell.angle_gamma   90.00
#
_symmetry.space_group_name_H-M   'P 1'
#
loop_
_entity.id
_entity.type
_entity.pdbx_description
1 polymer ?
#
loop_
_entity_poly.entity_id
_entity_poly.type
_entity_poly.pdbx_seq_one_letter_code
_entity_poly.pdbx_strand_id
1 'polypeptide(L)' 'MCYEELNLVSKLKVYMVLNDINQSELGRLLNVSQPVISRVLNKTKPSAQLEKRIRKLINDMNI' A
#
# COMPACT_ATOMS: atom_id res chain seq x y z
N MET A 1 4.19 -14.84 11.41
CA MET A 1 3.53 -14.14 10.28
C MET A 1 2.36 -13.39 10.89
N CYS A 2 2.52 -12.09 11.16
CA CYS A 2 1.56 -11.33 11.96
C CYS A 2 0.34 -10.96 11.09
N TYR A 3 -0.88 -11.22 11.57
CA TYR A 3 -2.14 -10.96 10.88
C TYR A 3 -2.29 -9.53 10.32
N GLU A 4 -1.59 -8.55 10.90
CA GLU A 4 -1.60 -7.16 10.44
C GLU A 4 -0.94 -6.92 9.06
N GLU A 5 0.10 -7.67 8.68
CA GLU A 5 0.78 -7.46 7.39
C GLU A 5 -0.09 -7.95 6.21
N LEU A 6 -0.87 -9.02 6.44
CA LEU A 6 -1.90 -9.50 5.51
C LEU A 6 -3.01 -8.46 5.32
N ASN A 7 -3.32 -7.67 6.36
CA ASN A 7 -4.33 -6.62 6.31
C ASN A 7 -3.88 -5.47 5.39
N LEU A 8 -2.64 -4.99 5.54
CA LEU A 8 -2.13 -3.84 4.77
C LEU A 8 -2.02 -4.11 3.26
N VAL A 9 -1.46 -5.24 2.86
CA VAL A 9 -1.34 -5.61 1.44
C VAL A 9 -2.71 -5.77 0.80
N SER A 10 -3.65 -6.40 1.51
CA SER A 10 -5.02 -6.58 1.02
C SER A 10 -5.74 -5.24 0.86
N LYS A 11 -5.62 -4.35 1.84
CA LYS A 11 -6.18 -2.99 1.77
C LYS A 11 -5.60 -2.17 0.62
N LEU A 12 -4.30 -2.27 0.34
CA LEU A 12 -3.69 -1.63 -0.82
C LEU A 12 -4.23 -2.18 -2.14
N LYS A 13 -4.43 -3.50 -2.26
CA LYS A 13 -5.04 -4.09 -3.45
C LYS A 13 -6.48 -3.61 -3.64
N VAL A 14 -7.27 -3.57 -2.57
CA VAL A 14 -8.63 -3.03 -2.60
C VAL A 14 -8.63 -1.55 -3.00
N TYR A 15 -7.71 -0.75 -2.45
CA TYR A 15 -7.55 0.66 -2.80
C TYR A 15 -7.30 0.84 -4.30
N MET A 16 -6.38 0.06 -4.87
CA MET A 16 -6.05 0.12 -6.29
C MET A 16 -7.26 -0.23 -7.16
N VAL A 17 -8.04 -1.24 -6.78
CA VAL A 17 -9.25 -1.66 -7.50
C VAL A 17 -10.36 -0.61 -7.40
N LEU A 18 -10.62 -0.07 -6.20
CA LEU A 18 -11.70 0.90 -5.97
C LEU A 18 -11.45 2.25 -6.66
N ASN A 19 -10.19 2.64 -6.84
CA ASN A 19 -9.82 3.91 -7.48
C ASN A 19 -9.38 3.75 -8.95
N ASP A 20 -9.44 2.52 -9.50
CA ASP A 20 -8.95 2.19 -10.84
C ASP A 20 -7.52 2.70 -11.12
N ILE A 21 -6.62 2.48 -10.15
CA ILE A 21 -5.22 2.90 -10.26
C ILE A 21 -4.26 1.71 -10.27
N ASN A 22 -3.11 1.89 -10.92
CA ASN A 22 -2.03 0.91 -10.97
C ASN A 22 -0.93 1.18 -9.93
N GLN A 23 0.07 0.29 -9.87
CA GLN A 23 1.17 0.38 -8.89
C GLN A 23 2.04 1.63 -9.06
N SER A 24 2.13 2.18 -10.28
CA SER A 24 2.88 3.40 -10.57
C SER A 24 2.19 4.62 -9.97
N GLU A 25 0.88 4.72 -10.17
CA GLU A 25 0.04 5.77 -9.60
C GLU A 25 0.01 5.69 -8.08
N LEU A 26 -0.14 4.49 -7.52
CA LEU A 26 -0.03 4.27 -6.08
C LEU A 26 1.34 4.69 -5.53
N GLY A 27 2.42 4.44 -6.28
CA GLY A 27 3.76 4.92 -5.96
C GLY A 27 3.83 6.45 -5.89
N ARG A 28 3.21 7.15 -6.86
CA ARG A 28 3.13 8.62 -6.85
C ARG A 28 2.37 9.14 -5.62
N LEU A 29 1.24 8.54 -5.27
CA LEU A 29 0.46 8.91 -4.08
C LEU A 29 1.26 8.72 -2.77
N LEU A 30 2.02 7.63 -2.68
CA LEU A 30 2.84 7.32 -1.50
C LEU A 30 4.24 7.96 -1.55
N ASN A 31 4.54 8.73 -2.60
CA ASN A 31 5.84 9.32 -2.89
C ASN A 31 6.99 8.28 -2.78
N VAL A 32 6.83 7.16 -3.49
CA VAL A 32 7.79 6.06 -3.66
C VAL A 32 7.75 5.53 -5.09
N SER A 33 8.79 4.81 -5.51
CA SER A 33 8.82 4.22 -6.85
C SER A 33 7.94 2.97 -6.97
N GLN A 34 7.45 2.68 -8.18
CA GLN A 34 6.67 1.47 -8.47
C GLN A 34 7.35 0.16 -8.02
N PRO A 35 8.68 -0.03 -8.15
CA PRO A 35 9.36 -1.22 -7.63
C PRO A 35 9.28 -1.38 -6.10
N VAL A 36 9.14 -0.28 -5.35
CA VAL A 36 8.90 -0.34 -3.90
C VAL A 36 7.49 -0.89 -3.63
N ILE A 37 6.48 -0.41 -4.36
CA ILE A 37 5.11 -0.91 -4.27
C ILE A 37 5.03 -2.39 -4.62
N SER A 38 5.70 -2.81 -5.71
CA SER A 38 5.75 -4.23 -6.11
C SER A 38 6.32 -5.12 -5.01
N ARG A 39 7.39 -4.70 -4.33
CA ARG A 39 7.95 -5.43 -3.18
C ARG A 39 6.94 -5.59 -2.04
N VAL A 40 6.24 -4.52 -1.69
CA VAL A 40 5.22 -4.54 -0.63
C VAL A 40 4.06 -5.48 -1.00
N LEU A 41 3.56 -5.41 -2.24
CA LEU A 41 2.48 -6.27 -2.71
C LEU A 41 2.87 -7.75 -2.78
N ASN A 42 4.15 -8.03 -3.01
CA ASN A 42 4.74 -9.37 -2.98
C ASN A 42 5.18 -9.81 -1.56
N LYS A 43 4.55 -9.26 -0.51
CA LYS A 43 4.75 -9.62 0.90
C LYS A 43 6.15 -9.33 1.45
N THR A 44 6.92 -8.44 0.83
CA THR A 44 8.12 -7.90 1.48
C THR A 44 7.70 -6.86 2.50
N LYS A 45 8.24 -6.94 3.72
CA LYS A 45 7.93 -5.99 4.79
C LYS A 45 8.28 -4.55 4.36
N PRO A 46 7.33 -3.60 4.37
CA PRO A 46 7.63 -2.20 4.09
C PRO A 46 8.49 -1.59 5.20
N SER A 47 9.17 -0.48 4.90
CA SER A 47 9.78 0.33 5.96
C SER A 47 8.70 0.97 6.84
N ALA A 48 9.00 1.25 8.10
CA ALA A 48 8.05 1.87 9.03
C ALA A 48 7.49 3.21 8.51
N GLN A 49 8.32 3.99 7.79
CA GLN A 49 7.86 5.24 7.16
C GLN A 49 6.84 4.99 6.05
N LEU A 50 7.09 4.00 5.17
CA LEU A 50 6.17 3.65 4.11
C LEU A 50 4.86 3.07 4.68
N GLU A 51 4.96 2.24 5.71
CA GLU A 51 3.81 1.71 6.43
C GLU A 51 2.93 2.83 6.99
N LYS A 52 3.52 3.86 7.61
CA LYS A 52 2.78 5.04 8.09
C LYS A 52 2.06 5.78 6.96
N ARG A 53 2.70 5.94 5.80
CA ARG A 53 2.08 6.58 4.63
C ARG A 53 0.91 5.76 4.08
N ILE A 54 1.07 4.44 3.99
CA ILE A 54 0.01 3.54 3.55
C ILE A 54 -1.17 3.56 4.52
N ARG A 55 -0.92 3.47 5.83
CA ARG A 55 -1.97 3.53 6.86
C ARG A 55 -2.72 4.86 6.79
N LYS A 56 -2.02 5.98 6.59
CA LYS A 56 -2.65 7.28 6.38
C LYS A 56 -3.56 7.28 5.14
N LEU A 57 -3.03 6.84 3.98
CA LEU A 57 -3.78 6.76 2.73
C LEU A 57 -5.08 5.96 2.86
N ILE A 58 -5.01 4.83 3.55
CA ILE A 58 -6.17 3.96 3.81
C ILE A 58 -7.18 4.64 4.73
N ASN A 59 -6.71 5.26 5.83
CA ASN A 59 -7.57 5.95 6.78
C ASN A 59 -8.30 7.15 6.15
N ASP A 60 -7.62 7.90 5.28
CA ASP A 60 -8.20 9.04 4.56
C ASP A 60 -9.38 8.61 3.65
N MET A 61 -9.49 7.32 3.30
CA MET A 61 -10.60 6.77 2.52
C MET A 61 -11.73 6.13 3.34
N ASN A 62 -11.67 6.13 4.68
CA ASN A 62 -12.60 5.39 5.54
C ASN A 62 -12.74 3.87 5.21
N ILE A 63 -11.64 3.20 4.82
CA ILE A 63 -11.58 1.72 4.60
C ILE A 63 -11.01 0.97 5.82
#